data_AF-A0AA88SH17-F1
#
_entry.id   AF-A0AA88SH17-F1
#
_cell.length_a   1.000
_cell.length_b   1.000
_cell.length_c   1.000
_cell.angle_alpha   90.00
_cell.angle_beta   90.00
_cell.angle_gamma   90.00
#
_symmetry.space_group_name_H-M   'P 1'
#
loop_
_entity.id
_entity.type
_entity.pdbx_description
1 polymer ?
#
loop_
_entity_poly.entity_id
_entity_poly.type
_entity_poly.pdbx_seq_one_letter_code
_entity_poly.pdbx_strand_id
1 'polypeptide(L)'
;MTRPASFPGNLHLVLVLRPTSFFQRTFTDLVFRFSQEDFMLKLPVVMLSSVTDLLRYIEENQLTSEFGGTLEYCHSDWIFLRTAIESFAVTVKDIAQMLQAFGTELAEMELSQESNAIELLLLSHTEKYRKLKDAISSVMREGRYLLSSLEASGKEEDKDTHWDITQDWDTVQRLLAQLRDMEMAFDDFFDKHHLKLQQYLQLLRYEHSFQEMESSLEKLSSQEWKLIVTGETLAQTEQIIKELDILEKRAQEEMTRAQVMILHGHQMAAGHHYATPLIVQRCNELRHHCDTLNSAISAKCKTLIQVQALLQHLEEAQQWCDDGTCLLANQQLEKLNSKEGAQAALSDLEKFQEGAPALLNAETDLLFMEYEGVLTPHLQTHIEKTFEKYTSVQNLFQTRQTCLKKLADKHVRPIQLVVPRPENPPRSKSPVSPKHDLNSSMKFTFDFSGKRATRKSPNSRKIEVLHDYQNRNATSYVVDGEDGADLRKHRVMRELIETERIYVEELLTVLLGYRAEMDNPLLSSLLPTCLRNKRDILFGNMPDIYSFHSRQDHRQTHTSSSKLYYTKADEQRAN
;
A
#
# COMPACT_ATOMS: atom_id res chain seq x y z
N MET A 1 42.76 27.59 -19.26
CA MET A 1 42.82 28.38 -20.49
C MET A 1 42.04 29.67 -20.26
N THR A 2 42.74 30.79 -20.15
CA THR A 2 42.16 32.13 -20.05
C THR A 2 41.41 32.44 -21.34
N ARG A 3 40.13 32.84 -21.26
CA ARG A 3 39.42 33.40 -22.42
C ARG A 3 40.23 34.58 -22.94
N PRO A 4 40.58 34.65 -24.24
CA PRO A 4 41.08 35.90 -24.79
C PRO A 4 39.96 36.93 -24.61
N ALA A 5 40.31 38.12 -24.12
CA ALA A 5 39.41 39.26 -24.15
C ALA A 5 39.04 39.49 -25.63
N SER A 6 37.86 39.02 -26.02
CA SER A 6 37.33 39.19 -27.35
C SER A 6 36.92 40.65 -27.48
N PHE A 7 37.77 41.46 -28.10
CA PHE A 7 37.33 42.75 -28.66
C PHE A 7 36.16 42.46 -29.62
N PRO A 8 35.03 43.19 -29.51
CA PRO A 8 33.90 42.98 -30.40
C PRO A 8 34.29 43.51 -31.79
N GLY A 9 34.44 42.60 -32.76
CA GLY A 9 34.58 42.92 -34.18
C GLY A 9 36.00 42.89 -34.76
N ASN A 10 36.07 42.81 -36.09
CA ASN A 10 37.30 43.03 -36.86
C ASN A 10 37.73 44.49 -36.65
N LEU A 11 38.86 44.72 -36.01
CA LEU A 11 39.45 46.06 -35.92
C LEU A 11 39.89 46.48 -37.34
N HIS A 12 39.48 47.67 -37.79
CA HIS A 12 39.80 48.18 -39.12
C HIS A 12 40.72 49.41 -39.11
N LEU A 13 40.69 50.23 -38.05
CA LEU A 13 41.41 51.50 -37.95
C LEU A 13 41.63 51.86 -36.48
N VAL A 14 42.79 52.40 -36.14
CA VAL A 14 43.08 52.98 -34.81
C VAL A 14 43.38 54.45 -34.95
N LEU A 15 42.60 55.28 -34.28
CA LEU A 15 42.81 56.73 -34.20
C LEU A 15 43.45 57.06 -32.85
N VAL A 16 44.59 57.74 -32.86
CA VAL A 16 45.31 58.13 -31.65
C VAL A 16 45.33 59.65 -31.57
N LEU A 17 44.64 60.21 -30.57
CA LEU A 17 44.66 61.65 -30.30
C LEU A 17 45.96 62.02 -29.58
N ARG A 18 46.75 62.93 -30.18
CA ARG A 18 48.00 63.37 -29.56
C ARG A 18 47.75 64.16 -28.27
N PRO A 19 48.57 63.95 -27.23
CA PRO A 19 48.54 64.80 -26.05
C PRO A 19 48.86 66.25 -26.43
N THR A 20 48.17 67.20 -25.81
CA THR A 20 48.27 68.64 -26.10
C THR A 20 49.60 69.26 -25.64
N SER A 21 50.33 68.60 -24.72
CA SER A 21 51.61 69.08 -24.20
C SER A 21 52.78 68.78 -25.15
N PHE A 22 53.57 69.80 -25.49
CA PHE A 22 54.67 69.75 -26.47
C PHE A 22 55.69 68.63 -26.18
N PHE A 23 56.06 68.40 -24.92
CA PHE A 23 57.03 67.38 -24.54
C PHE A 23 56.47 65.95 -24.62
N GLN A 24 55.18 65.75 -24.36
CA GLN A 24 54.53 64.45 -24.49
C GLN A 24 54.33 64.06 -25.96
N ARG A 25 54.14 65.05 -26.85
CA ARG A 25 53.97 64.87 -28.30
C ARG A 25 55.23 64.30 -28.97
N THR A 26 56.40 64.83 -28.66
CA THR A 26 57.68 64.37 -29.24
C THR A 26 58.06 62.97 -28.76
N PHE A 27 57.76 62.65 -27.50
CA PHE A 27 58.05 61.32 -26.94
C PHE A 27 57.11 60.24 -27.49
N THR A 28 55.82 60.52 -27.64
CA THR A 28 54.84 59.58 -28.24
C THR A 28 55.12 59.31 -29.72
N ASP A 29 55.45 60.32 -30.52
CA ASP A 29 55.84 60.12 -31.92
C ASP A 29 57.14 59.29 -32.06
N LEU A 30 58.07 59.37 -31.10
CA LEU A 30 59.30 58.58 -31.08
C LEU A 30 59.02 57.12 -30.72
N VAL A 31 58.27 56.86 -29.65
CA VAL A 31 57.92 55.50 -29.19
C VAL A 31 57.11 54.74 -30.23
N PHE A 32 56.15 55.39 -30.92
CA PHE A 32 55.38 54.75 -31.99
C PHE A 32 56.18 54.45 -33.26
N ARG A 33 57.17 55.29 -33.61
CA ARG A 33 58.07 55.01 -34.75
C ARG A 33 58.99 53.82 -34.48
N PHE A 34 59.33 53.54 -33.22
CA PHE A 34 60.18 52.40 -32.85
C PHE A 34 59.39 51.09 -32.63
N SER A 35 58.08 51.14 -32.38
CA SER A 35 57.25 49.95 -32.12
C SER A 35 56.44 49.43 -33.33
N GLN A 36 56.47 50.14 -34.46
CA GLN A 36 55.65 49.82 -35.63
C GLN A 36 56.02 48.48 -36.30
N GLU A 37 57.24 47.99 -36.08
CA GLU A 37 57.73 46.72 -36.66
C GLU A 37 57.35 45.47 -35.83
N ASP A 38 57.07 45.62 -34.53
CA ASP A 38 56.81 44.50 -33.62
C ASP A 38 55.33 44.07 -33.58
N PHE A 39 54.40 44.94 -34.02
CA PHE A 39 52.98 44.61 -34.09
C PHE A 39 52.62 44.05 -35.47
N MET A 40 52.61 42.71 -35.59
CA MET A 40 52.12 41.94 -36.73
C MET A 40 50.59 42.04 -36.91
N LEU A 41 50.04 43.25 -36.89
CA LEU A 41 48.66 43.57 -37.27
C LEU A 41 48.75 44.59 -38.40
N LYS A 42 48.25 44.25 -39.60
CA LYS A 42 48.08 45.17 -40.74
C LYS A 42 46.95 46.16 -40.48
N LEU A 43 47.00 46.86 -39.35
CA LEU A 43 45.96 47.77 -38.90
C LEU A 43 46.45 49.20 -39.11
N PRO A 44 45.78 50.03 -39.93
CA PRO A 44 46.16 51.41 -40.09
C PRO A 44 46.01 52.16 -38.76
N VAL A 45 47.06 52.86 -38.36
CA VAL A 45 47.09 53.72 -37.17
C VAL A 45 47.27 55.17 -37.63
N VAL A 46 46.35 56.05 -37.25
CA VAL A 46 46.37 57.47 -37.62
C VAL A 46 46.55 58.33 -36.38
N MET A 47 47.58 59.18 -36.41
CA MET A 47 47.87 60.13 -35.34
C MET A 47 47.18 61.47 -35.60
N LEU A 48 46.18 61.80 -34.78
CA LEU A 48 45.39 63.01 -34.88
C LEU A 48 46.04 64.16 -34.11
N SER A 49 45.98 65.38 -34.63
CA SER A 49 46.63 66.55 -34.04
C SER A 49 45.73 67.35 -33.09
N SER A 50 44.42 67.19 -33.22
CA SER A 50 43.40 67.80 -32.37
C SER A 50 42.13 66.94 -32.35
N VAL A 51 41.26 67.21 -31.37
CA VAL A 51 39.95 66.56 -31.25
C VAL A 51 39.11 66.79 -32.51
N THR A 52 39.21 67.96 -33.13
CA THR A 52 38.52 68.28 -34.40
C THR A 52 38.98 67.43 -35.59
N ASP A 53 40.18 66.82 -35.56
CA ASP A 53 40.61 65.91 -36.61
C ASP A 53 39.85 64.55 -36.54
N LEU A 54 39.21 64.22 -35.40
CA LEU A 54 38.37 63.02 -35.26
C LEU A 54 37.17 63.07 -36.23
N LEU A 55 36.60 64.25 -36.45
CA LEU A 55 35.45 64.46 -37.32
C LEU A 55 35.71 64.15 -38.81
N ARG A 56 36.97 63.94 -39.19
CA ARG A 56 37.33 63.47 -40.54
C ARG A 56 37.12 61.97 -40.72
N TYR A 57 37.00 61.23 -39.61
CA TYR A 57 36.92 59.77 -39.57
C TYR A 57 35.65 59.27 -38.90
N ILE A 58 35.06 60.04 -37.99
CA ILE A 58 33.86 59.71 -37.22
C ILE A 58 32.86 60.85 -37.40
N GLU A 59 31.60 60.52 -37.68
CA GLU A 59 30.54 61.53 -37.82
C GLU A 59 30.29 62.26 -36.49
N GLU A 60 29.81 63.50 -36.57
CA GLU A 60 29.59 64.35 -35.40
C GLU A 60 28.57 63.76 -34.42
N ASN A 61 27.52 63.10 -34.94
CA ASN A 61 26.52 62.38 -34.16
C ASN A 61 27.03 61.06 -33.56
N GLN A 62 28.23 60.60 -33.91
CA GLN A 62 28.85 59.39 -33.36
C GLN A 62 29.96 59.69 -32.33
N LEU A 63 30.12 60.96 -31.95
CA LEU A 63 31.07 61.41 -30.95
C LEU A 63 30.37 62.05 -29.78
N THR A 64 30.82 61.75 -28.57
CA THR A 64 30.34 62.40 -27.35
C THR A 64 30.78 63.86 -27.30
N SER A 65 30.08 64.69 -26.52
CA SER A 65 30.34 66.13 -26.42
C SER A 65 31.75 66.49 -25.95
N GLU A 66 32.38 65.63 -25.14
CA GLU A 66 33.79 65.74 -24.72
C GLU A 66 34.80 65.63 -25.89
N PHE A 67 34.41 64.99 -26.99
CA PHE A 67 35.17 64.91 -28.24
C PHE A 67 34.60 65.82 -29.34
N GLY A 68 33.74 66.77 -28.99
CA GLY A 68 33.19 67.76 -29.92
C GLY A 68 32.11 67.22 -30.87
N GLY A 69 31.41 66.15 -30.49
CA GLY A 69 30.23 65.66 -31.22
C GLY A 69 28.91 65.93 -30.51
N THR A 70 27.83 65.38 -31.05
CA THR A 70 26.44 65.56 -30.60
C THR A 70 25.80 64.28 -30.04
N LEU A 71 26.56 63.19 -29.89
CA LEU A 71 26.04 61.93 -29.33
C LEU A 71 25.67 62.13 -27.85
N GLU A 72 24.39 61.98 -27.53
CA GLU A 72 23.91 61.92 -26.14
C GLU A 72 24.26 60.55 -25.54
N TYR A 73 25.32 60.52 -24.74
CA TYR A 73 25.80 59.31 -24.07
C TYR A 73 26.03 59.59 -22.58
N CYS A 74 25.45 58.75 -21.73
CA CYS A 74 25.72 58.74 -20.30
C CYS A 74 26.39 57.41 -19.92
N HIS A 75 27.69 57.46 -19.64
CA HIS A 75 28.46 56.27 -19.26
C HIS A 75 27.88 55.56 -18.02
N SER A 76 27.40 56.34 -17.06
CA SER A 76 26.79 55.82 -15.83
C SER A 76 25.49 55.06 -16.09
N ASP A 77 24.65 55.55 -17.00
CA ASP A 77 23.39 54.88 -17.36
C ASP A 77 23.64 53.60 -18.16
N TRP A 78 24.62 53.64 -19.07
CA TRP A 78 25.06 52.44 -19.79
C TRP A 78 25.58 51.36 -18.82
N ILE A 79 26.46 51.72 -17.86
CA ILE A 79 26.95 50.78 -16.84
C ILE A 79 25.78 50.22 -16.03
N PHE A 80 24.87 51.08 -15.57
CA PHE A 80 23.73 50.67 -14.76
C PHE A 80 22.85 49.66 -15.49
N LEU A 81 22.46 49.98 -16.73
CA LEU A 81 21.63 49.13 -17.56
C LEU A 81 22.31 47.80 -17.87
N ARG A 82 23.59 47.84 -18.25
CA ARG A 82 24.35 46.62 -18.55
C ARG A 82 24.47 45.71 -17.33
N THR A 83 24.77 46.30 -16.17
CA THR A 83 24.83 45.58 -14.89
C THR A 83 23.48 44.95 -14.55
N ALA A 84 22.37 45.65 -14.81
CA ALA A 84 21.04 45.14 -14.55
C ALA A 84 20.68 43.95 -15.47
N ILE A 85 21.05 44.00 -16.76
CA ILE A 85 20.85 42.89 -17.70
C ILE A 85 21.69 41.67 -17.30
N GLU A 86 22.96 41.88 -16.93
CA GLU A 86 23.85 40.81 -16.49
C GLU A 86 23.35 40.18 -15.17
N SER A 87 22.91 41.01 -14.22
CA SER A 87 22.27 40.55 -12.98
C SER A 87 21.02 39.71 -13.27
N PHE A 88 20.16 40.17 -14.19
CA PHE A 88 18.97 39.43 -14.61
C PHE A 88 19.31 38.09 -15.27
N ALA A 89 20.34 38.04 -16.11
CA ALA A 89 20.80 36.78 -16.70
C ALA A 89 21.28 35.78 -15.62
N VAL A 90 21.94 36.27 -14.57
CA VAL A 90 22.33 35.44 -13.42
C VAL A 90 21.10 34.93 -12.66
N THR A 91 20.11 35.77 -12.38
CA THR A 91 18.91 35.34 -11.66
C THR A 91 18.09 34.32 -12.45
N VAL A 92 17.98 34.47 -13.78
CA VAL A 92 17.35 33.45 -14.66
C VAL A 92 18.09 32.12 -14.59
N LYS A 93 19.44 32.15 -14.58
CA LYS A 93 20.26 30.95 -14.43
C LYS A 93 20.07 30.30 -13.05
N ASP A 94 19.98 31.09 -11.98
CA ASP A 94 19.76 30.57 -10.62
C ASP A 94 18.39 29.88 -10.53
N ILE A 95 17.35 30.45 -11.15
CA ILE A 95 16.03 29.80 -11.25
C ILE A 95 16.14 28.47 -12.01
N ALA A 96 16.86 28.43 -13.12
CA ALA A 96 17.09 27.20 -13.86
C ALA A 96 17.75 26.11 -12.99
N GLN A 97 18.74 26.49 -12.18
CA GLN A 97 19.41 25.57 -11.25
C GLN A 97 18.48 25.09 -10.14
N MET A 98 17.62 25.96 -9.60
CA MET A 98 16.63 25.58 -8.59
C MET A 98 15.58 24.60 -9.16
N LEU A 99 15.07 24.86 -10.37
CA LEU A 99 14.17 23.94 -11.08
C LEU A 99 14.83 22.59 -11.31
N GLN A 100 16.08 22.58 -11.78
CA GLN A 100 16.82 21.35 -12.02
C GLN A 100 17.03 20.56 -10.71
N ALA A 101 17.52 21.21 -9.65
CA ALA A 101 17.77 20.56 -8.37
C ALA A 101 16.48 19.97 -7.77
N PHE A 102 15.38 20.71 -7.83
CA PHE A 102 14.09 20.21 -7.37
C PHE A 102 13.58 19.07 -8.25
N GLY A 103 13.70 19.17 -9.57
CA GLY A 103 13.35 18.09 -10.49
C GLY A 103 14.12 16.80 -10.22
N THR A 104 15.43 16.88 -9.93
CA THR A 104 16.24 15.74 -9.53
C THR A 104 15.78 15.16 -8.19
N GLU A 105 15.50 16.00 -7.19
CA GLU A 105 14.94 15.55 -5.90
C GLU A 105 13.65 14.74 -6.09
N LEU A 106 12.75 15.21 -6.97
CA LEU A 106 11.50 14.53 -7.29
C LEU A 106 11.70 13.22 -8.05
N ALA A 107 12.71 13.16 -8.95
CA ALA A 107 12.97 11.99 -9.78
C ALA A 107 13.70 10.86 -9.04
N GLU A 108 14.62 11.20 -8.14
CA GLU A 108 15.45 10.26 -7.38
C GLU A 108 14.84 9.87 -6.02
N MET A 109 13.63 10.34 -5.73
CA MET A 109 12.93 10.08 -4.49
C MET A 109 12.67 8.59 -4.25
N GLU A 110 13.03 8.12 -3.05
CA GLU A 110 12.63 6.82 -2.54
C GLU A 110 11.23 6.88 -1.92
N LEU A 111 10.33 5.99 -2.37
CA LEU A 111 8.95 5.93 -1.89
C LEU A 111 8.83 5.06 -0.64
N SER A 112 8.27 5.63 0.43
CA SER A 112 7.87 4.88 1.63
C SER A 112 6.62 4.03 1.37
N GLN A 113 6.42 2.99 2.18
CA GLN A 113 5.18 2.20 2.23
C GLN A 113 4.14 2.81 3.21
N GLU A 114 4.52 3.83 3.97
CA GLU A 114 3.64 4.47 4.94
C GLU A 114 2.85 5.62 4.32
N SER A 115 1.52 5.58 4.42
CA SER A 115 0.62 6.60 3.86
C SER A 115 0.89 8.01 4.40
N ASN A 116 1.13 8.14 5.71
CA ASN A 116 1.40 9.44 6.36
C ASN A 116 2.69 10.09 5.84
N ALA A 117 3.73 9.28 5.58
CA ALA A 117 4.99 9.78 5.05
C ALA A 117 4.81 10.36 3.63
N ILE A 118 4.03 9.68 2.80
CA ILE A 118 3.70 10.14 1.44
C ILE A 118 2.84 11.41 1.47
N GLU A 119 1.92 11.53 2.42
CA GLU A 119 1.07 12.73 2.57
C GLU A 119 1.90 13.96 2.99
N LEU A 120 2.81 13.81 3.96
CA LEU A 120 3.76 14.86 4.33
C LEU A 120 4.66 15.27 3.16
N LEU A 121 5.08 14.31 2.37
CA LEU A 121 5.93 14.53 1.21
C LEU A 121 5.17 15.28 0.10
N LEU A 122 3.91 14.92 -0.18
CA LEU A 122 3.03 15.68 -1.08
C LEU A 122 2.88 17.14 -0.65
N LEU A 123 2.66 17.39 0.65
CA LEU A 123 2.57 18.75 1.19
C LEU A 123 3.88 19.53 1.02
N SER A 124 5.01 18.90 1.36
CA SER A 124 6.34 19.47 1.20
C SER A 124 6.63 19.84 -0.26
N HIS A 125 6.36 18.93 -1.21
CA HIS A 125 6.58 19.15 -2.64
C HIS A 125 5.70 20.28 -3.18
N THR A 126 4.43 20.31 -2.79
CA THR A 126 3.48 21.36 -3.20
C THR A 126 3.92 22.73 -2.71
N GLU A 127 4.41 22.82 -1.47
CA GLU A 127 4.90 24.09 -0.92
C GLU A 127 6.22 24.55 -1.56
N LYS A 128 7.15 23.63 -1.84
CA LYS A 128 8.38 23.94 -2.59
C LYS A 128 8.07 24.44 -3.99
N TYR A 129 7.17 23.77 -4.70
CA TYR A 129 6.71 24.18 -6.03
C TYR A 129 6.07 25.58 -6.00
N ARG A 130 5.19 25.85 -5.04
CA ARG A 130 4.57 27.17 -4.85
C ARG A 130 5.61 28.28 -4.66
N LYS A 131 6.59 28.07 -3.79
CA LYS A 131 7.70 29.03 -3.58
C LYS A 131 8.51 29.29 -4.86
N LEU A 132 8.74 28.24 -5.65
CA LEU A 132 9.46 28.36 -6.91
C LEU A 132 8.66 29.15 -7.95
N LYS A 133 7.34 28.95 -8.03
CA LYS A 133 6.44 29.75 -8.89
C LYS A 133 6.40 31.22 -8.48
N ASP A 134 6.39 31.51 -7.18
CA ASP A 134 6.49 32.89 -6.66
C ASP A 134 7.81 33.54 -7.10
N ALA A 135 8.93 32.80 -7.02
CA ALA A 135 10.25 33.28 -7.44
C ALA A 135 10.31 33.55 -8.94
N ILE A 136 9.84 32.60 -9.78
CA ILE A 136 9.74 32.76 -11.23
C ILE A 136 8.90 34.01 -11.58
N SER A 137 7.74 34.17 -10.94
CA SER A 137 6.86 35.32 -11.17
C SER A 137 7.53 36.65 -10.83
N SER A 138 8.35 36.68 -9.77
CA SER A 138 9.12 37.86 -9.39
C SER A 138 10.19 38.20 -10.44
N VAL A 139 10.97 37.21 -10.88
CA VAL A 139 12.01 37.40 -11.91
C VAL A 139 11.39 37.80 -13.26
N MET A 140 10.26 37.21 -13.62
CA MET A 140 9.50 37.60 -14.82
C MET A 140 9.05 39.08 -14.77
N ARG A 141 8.70 39.60 -13.58
CA ARG A 141 8.36 41.02 -13.41
C ARG A 141 9.60 41.91 -13.52
N GLU A 142 10.74 41.49 -12.97
CA GLU A 142 12.02 42.19 -13.11
C GLU A 142 12.43 42.32 -14.58
N GLY A 143 12.40 41.23 -15.35
CA GLY A 143 12.73 41.27 -16.77
C GLY A 143 11.78 42.16 -17.59
N ARG A 144 10.47 42.16 -17.29
CA ARG A 144 9.52 43.08 -17.95
C ARG A 144 9.80 44.56 -17.62
N TYR A 145 10.22 44.83 -16.39
CA TYR A 145 10.63 46.17 -15.98
C TYR A 145 11.88 46.61 -16.75
N LEU A 146 12.88 45.73 -16.90
CA LEU A 146 14.07 46.01 -17.71
C LEU A 146 13.74 46.31 -19.18
N LEU A 147 12.84 45.55 -19.80
CA LEU A 147 12.36 45.86 -21.15
C LEU A 147 11.72 47.25 -21.24
N SER A 148 10.89 47.62 -20.26
CA SER A 148 10.27 48.95 -20.20
C SER A 148 11.31 50.06 -20.06
N SER A 149 12.37 49.84 -19.29
CA SER A 149 13.50 50.77 -19.14
C SER A 149 14.30 50.93 -20.43
N LEU A 150 14.55 49.83 -21.15
CA LEU A 150 15.23 49.84 -22.45
C LEU A 150 14.41 50.61 -23.51
N GLU A 151 13.11 50.40 -23.55
CA GLU A 151 12.20 51.11 -24.47
C GLU A 151 12.10 52.61 -24.16
N ALA A 152 12.23 53.01 -22.89
CA ALA A 152 12.31 54.41 -22.52
C ALA A 152 13.64 55.05 -22.97
N SER A 153 14.74 54.29 -22.98
CA SER A 153 16.06 54.75 -23.41
C SER A 153 16.22 54.87 -24.93
N GLY A 154 15.42 54.15 -25.73
CA GLY A 154 15.55 54.10 -27.20
C GLY A 154 14.70 55.09 -27.99
N LYS A 155 14.07 56.08 -27.34
CA LYS A 155 13.15 57.04 -27.99
C LYS A 155 13.81 58.30 -28.58
N GLU A 156 15.14 58.40 -28.53
CA GLU A 156 15.87 59.51 -29.16
C GLU A 156 16.27 59.14 -30.60
N GLU A 157 16.09 60.07 -31.55
CA GLU A 157 16.03 59.87 -33.00
C GLU A 157 17.35 59.43 -33.70
N ASP A 158 18.33 58.88 -32.97
CA ASP A 158 19.64 58.53 -33.53
C ASP A 158 19.78 57.03 -33.87
N LYS A 159 20.08 56.75 -35.15
CA LYS A 159 20.00 55.40 -35.74
C LYS A 159 21.07 54.43 -35.25
N ASP A 160 22.18 54.92 -34.74
CA ASP A 160 23.30 54.10 -34.31
C ASP A 160 23.27 53.79 -32.81
N THR A 161 22.78 54.67 -31.93
CA THR A 161 22.50 54.29 -30.52
C THR A 161 21.40 53.23 -30.41
N HIS A 162 20.54 53.17 -31.43
CA HIS A 162 19.44 52.22 -31.54
C HIS A 162 19.91 50.75 -31.69
N TRP A 163 21.08 50.46 -32.28
CA TRP A 163 21.48 49.06 -32.54
C TRP A 163 21.86 48.30 -31.25
N ASP A 164 22.60 48.95 -30.33
CA ASP A 164 23.03 48.38 -29.04
C ASP A 164 21.83 48.12 -28.12
N ILE A 165 20.90 49.09 -28.03
CA ILE A 165 19.68 48.96 -27.23
C ILE A 165 18.79 47.85 -27.80
N THR A 166 18.72 47.69 -29.12
CA THR A 166 17.96 46.60 -29.76
C THR A 166 18.55 45.23 -29.40
N GLN A 167 19.88 45.07 -29.39
CA GLN A 167 20.53 43.81 -29.03
C GLN A 167 20.33 43.44 -27.55
N ASP A 168 20.40 44.42 -26.67
CA ASP A 168 20.14 44.25 -25.23
C ASP A 168 18.67 43.92 -24.97
N TRP A 169 17.74 44.57 -25.68
CA TRP A 169 16.31 44.26 -25.65
C TRP A 169 16.04 42.82 -26.11
N ASP A 170 16.61 42.40 -27.24
CA ASP A 170 16.51 41.02 -27.74
C ASP A 170 17.08 40.02 -26.74
N THR A 171 18.14 40.38 -26.02
CA THR A 171 18.76 39.51 -25.01
C THR A 171 17.86 39.32 -23.80
N VAL A 172 17.29 40.41 -23.25
CA VAL A 172 16.33 40.33 -22.14
C VAL A 172 15.06 39.58 -22.56
N GLN A 173 14.56 39.82 -23.77
CA GLN A 173 13.38 39.13 -24.30
C GLN A 173 13.65 37.62 -24.44
N ARG A 174 14.83 37.23 -24.94
CA ARG A 174 15.23 35.82 -25.05
C ARG A 174 15.33 35.15 -23.68
N LEU A 175 15.87 35.82 -22.68
CA LEU A 175 15.96 35.32 -21.31
C LEU A 175 14.57 35.14 -20.66
N LEU A 176 13.65 36.09 -20.89
CA LEU A 176 12.26 35.95 -20.46
C LEU A 176 11.55 34.78 -21.15
N ALA A 177 11.79 34.57 -22.44
CA ALA A 177 11.25 33.43 -23.18
C ALA A 177 11.80 32.11 -22.61
N GLN A 178 13.10 32.02 -22.36
CA GLN A 178 13.72 30.85 -21.73
C GLN A 178 13.14 30.57 -20.34
N LEU A 179 12.97 31.60 -19.51
CA LEU A 179 12.37 31.45 -18.17
C LEU A 179 10.95 30.89 -18.25
N ARG A 180 10.14 31.39 -19.20
CA ARG A 180 8.78 30.89 -19.44
C ARG A 180 8.78 29.45 -19.94
N ASP A 181 9.68 29.10 -20.86
CA ASP A 181 9.77 27.73 -21.38
C ASP A 181 10.20 26.74 -20.29
N MET A 182 11.15 27.13 -19.43
CA MET A 182 11.55 26.34 -18.25
C MET A 182 10.40 26.16 -17.26
N GLU A 183 9.63 27.20 -16.99
CA GLU A 183 8.44 27.15 -16.14
C GLU A 183 7.40 26.17 -16.70
N MET A 184 7.02 26.33 -17.98
CA MET A 184 6.02 25.45 -18.61
C MET A 184 6.47 23.98 -18.65
N ALA A 185 7.74 23.72 -18.94
CA ALA A 185 8.29 22.37 -18.94
C ALA A 185 8.25 21.74 -17.54
N PHE A 186 8.57 22.52 -16.50
CA PHE A 186 8.53 22.04 -15.13
C PHE A 186 7.10 21.84 -14.61
N ASP A 187 6.15 22.71 -14.99
CA ASP A 187 4.73 22.57 -14.64
C ASP A 187 4.19 21.22 -15.15
N ASP A 188 4.41 20.87 -16.42
CA ASP A 188 3.98 19.59 -17.01
C ASP A 188 4.63 18.38 -16.32
N PHE A 189 5.93 18.47 -16.00
CA PHE A 189 6.62 17.43 -15.22
C PHE A 189 6.02 17.29 -13.81
N PHE A 190 5.84 18.40 -13.11
CA PHE A 190 5.36 18.43 -11.74
C PHE A 190 3.94 17.90 -11.65
N ASP A 191 3.03 18.30 -12.54
CA ASP A 191 1.64 17.83 -12.56
C ASP A 191 1.57 16.30 -12.72
N LYS A 192 2.37 15.75 -13.63
CA LYS A 192 2.46 14.29 -13.84
C LYS A 192 3.05 13.57 -12.61
N HIS A 193 4.12 14.10 -12.05
CA HIS A 193 4.74 13.56 -10.84
C HIS A 193 3.78 13.59 -9.66
N HIS A 194 3.14 14.73 -9.43
CA HIS A 194 2.19 14.97 -8.35
C HIS A 194 0.98 14.05 -8.47
N LEU A 195 0.38 13.92 -9.65
CA LEU A 195 -0.72 12.99 -9.91
C LEU A 195 -0.31 11.55 -9.61
N LYS A 196 0.87 11.12 -10.09
CA LYS A 196 1.37 9.76 -9.84
C LYS A 196 1.55 9.49 -8.35
N LEU A 197 2.07 10.47 -7.61
CA LEU A 197 2.29 10.35 -6.17
C LEU A 197 0.96 10.35 -5.38
N GLN A 198 -0.02 11.16 -5.79
CA GLN A 198 -1.38 11.12 -5.24
C GLN A 198 -2.03 9.75 -5.48
N GLN A 199 -1.92 9.20 -6.68
CA GLN A 199 -2.40 7.85 -7.01
C GLN A 199 -1.66 6.79 -6.16
N TYR A 200 -0.38 6.95 -5.91
CA TYR A 200 0.36 6.05 -5.02
C TYR A 200 -0.18 6.09 -3.58
N LEU A 201 -0.45 7.28 -3.04
CA LEU A 201 -1.08 7.43 -1.73
C LEU A 201 -2.50 6.80 -1.69
N GLN A 202 -3.30 7.01 -2.73
CA GLN A 202 -4.62 6.40 -2.85
C GLN A 202 -4.53 4.87 -2.85
N LEU A 203 -3.57 4.29 -3.57
CA LEU A 203 -3.34 2.86 -3.60
C LEU A 203 -2.94 2.31 -2.23
N LEU A 204 -2.02 2.97 -1.52
CA LEU A 204 -1.61 2.54 -0.17
C LEU A 204 -2.80 2.50 0.79
N ARG A 205 -3.65 3.54 0.77
CA ARG A 205 -4.86 3.61 1.60
C ARG A 205 -5.85 2.51 1.20
N TYR A 206 -6.03 2.27 -0.09
CA TYR A 206 -6.90 1.23 -0.60
C TYR A 206 -6.43 -0.18 -0.21
N GLU A 207 -5.14 -0.49 -0.33
CA GLU A 207 -4.57 -1.78 0.07
C GLU A 207 -4.68 -2.00 1.59
N HIS A 208 -4.48 -0.95 2.40
CA HIS A 208 -4.71 -1.05 3.84
C HIS A 208 -6.18 -1.39 4.16
N SER A 209 -7.12 -0.65 3.57
CA SER A 209 -8.56 -0.93 3.74
C SER A 209 -8.94 -2.32 3.21
N PHE A 210 -8.31 -2.78 2.14
CA PHE A 210 -8.48 -4.13 1.62
C PHE A 210 -8.07 -5.18 2.64
N GLN A 211 -6.87 -5.07 3.22
CA GLN A 211 -6.38 -6.02 4.23
C GLN A 211 -7.27 -6.05 5.48
N GLU A 212 -7.74 -4.89 5.94
CA GLU A 212 -8.69 -4.80 7.05
C GLU A 212 -10.02 -5.50 6.71
N MET A 213 -10.54 -5.28 5.51
CA MET A 213 -11.80 -5.87 5.06
C MET A 213 -11.68 -7.39 4.86
N GLU A 214 -10.58 -7.85 4.25
CA GLU A 214 -10.25 -9.26 4.07
C GLU A 214 -10.16 -9.97 5.43
N SER A 215 -9.44 -9.39 6.40
CA SER A 215 -9.36 -9.92 7.77
C SER A 215 -10.73 -10.00 8.45
N SER A 216 -11.60 -9.00 8.26
CA SER A 216 -12.96 -9.03 8.81
C SER A 216 -13.80 -10.15 8.20
N LEU A 217 -13.77 -10.32 6.88
CA LEU A 217 -14.53 -11.37 6.18
C LEU A 217 -13.99 -12.77 6.52
N GLU A 218 -12.68 -12.93 6.67
CA GLU A 218 -12.06 -14.19 7.07
C GLU A 218 -12.43 -14.58 8.51
N LYS A 219 -12.49 -13.61 9.42
CA LYS A 219 -12.98 -13.82 10.80
C LYS A 219 -14.44 -14.29 10.82
N LEU A 220 -15.29 -13.70 9.99
CA LEU A 220 -16.69 -14.12 9.86
C LEU A 220 -16.81 -15.51 9.25
N SER A 221 -16.05 -15.80 8.19
CA SER A 221 -15.98 -17.13 7.57
C SER A 221 -15.50 -18.19 8.56
N SER A 222 -14.53 -17.85 9.41
CA SER A 222 -14.07 -18.73 10.49
C SER A 222 -15.13 -18.96 11.58
N GLN A 223 -15.98 -17.97 11.87
CA GLN A 223 -17.11 -18.12 12.79
C GLN A 223 -18.22 -18.97 12.17
N GLU A 224 -18.53 -18.73 10.90
CA GLU A 224 -19.46 -19.51 10.10
C GLU A 224 -19.03 -20.98 10.10
N TRP A 225 -17.77 -21.26 9.77
CA TRP A 225 -17.23 -22.62 9.73
C TRP A 225 -17.38 -23.37 11.06
N LYS A 226 -17.19 -22.68 12.19
CA LYS A 226 -17.27 -23.26 13.54
C LYS A 226 -18.71 -23.55 13.99
N LEU A 227 -19.72 -22.92 13.39
CA LEU A 227 -21.13 -23.19 13.72
C LEU A 227 -21.52 -24.57 13.22
N ILE A 228 -21.78 -25.47 14.17
CA ILE A 228 -22.26 -26.82 13.91
C ILE A 228 -23.77 -26.76 13.66
N VAL A 229 -24.23 -27.36 12.57
CA VAL A 229 -25.62 -27.28 12.08
C VAL A 229 -26.52 -28.41 12.59
N THR A 230 -25.99 -29.31 13.43
CA THR A 230 -26.74 -30.44 13.99
C THR A 230 -27.38 -30.06 15.33
N GLY A 231 -28.69 -29.85 15.34
CA GLY A 231 -29.49 -29.77 16.56
C GLY A 231 -30.23 -31.09 16.82
N GLU A 232 -30.15 -31.62 18.04
CA GLU A 232 -30.84 -32.86 18.43
C GLU A 232 -32.23 -32.59 19.02
N THR A 233 -32.45 -31.39 19.54
CA THR A 233 -33.74 -30.95 20.12
C THR A 233 -34.20 -29.64 19.49
N LEU A 234 -35.50 -29.35 19.59
CA LEU A 234 -36.07 -28.11 19.06
C LEU A 234 -35.41 -26.89 19.72
N ALA A 235 -35.27 -26.88 21.04
CA ALA A 235 -34.64 -25.81 21.79
C ALA A 235 -33.17 -25.56 21.39
N GLN A 236 -32.39 -26.63 21.13
CA GLN A 236 -31.01 -26.49 20.63
C GLN A 236 -30.99 -25.91 19.22
N THR A 237 -31.86 -26.40 18.33
CA THR A 237 -31.95 -25.92 16.94
C THR A 237 -32.34 -24.44 16.89
N GLU A 238 -33.33 -24.02 17.70
CA GLU A 238 -33.72 -22.62 17.84
C GLU A 238 -32.57 -21.73 18.34
N GLN A 239 -31.75 -22.23 19.26
CA GLN A 239 -30.58 -21.51 19.75
C GLN A 239 -29.53 -21.35 18.64
N ILE A 240 -29.25 -22.41 17.87
CA ILE A 240 -28.31 -22.34 16.73
C ILE A 240 -28.83 -21.38 15.65
N ILE A 241 -30.14 -21.37 15.37
CA ILE A 241 -30.77 -20.43 14.43
C ILE A 241 -30.57 -18.99 14.90
N LYS A 242 -30.78 -18.70 16.19
CA LYS A 242 -30.53 -17.36 16.75
C LYS A 242 -29.06 -16.94 16.62
N GLU A 243 -28.13 -17.86 16.87
CA GLU A 243 -26.69 -17.60 16.70
C GLU A 243 -26.32 -17.35 15.23
N LEU A 244 -26.91 -18.11 14.30
CA LEU A 244 -26.72 -17.92 12.86
C LEU A 244 -27.32 -16.59 12.39
N ASP A 245 -28.51 -16.18 12.86
CA ASP A 245 -29.12 -14.88 12.53
C ASP A 245 -28.24 -13.70 13.01
N ILE A 246 -27.64 -13.81 14.20
CA ILE A 246 -26.67 -12.81 14.69
C ILE A 246 -25.41 -12.77 13.80
N LEU A 247 -24.93 -13.93 13.33
CA LEU A 247 -23.80 -13.98 12.41
C LEU A 247 -24.16 -13.41 11.02
N GLU A 248 -25.34 -13.75 10.49
CA GLU A 248 -25.85 -13.28 9.21
C GLU A 248 -25.97 -11.75 9.19
N LYS A 249 -26.54 -11.15 10.24
CA LYS A 249 -26.64 -9.69 10.37
C LYS A 249 -25.27 -9.02 10.34
N ARG A 250 -24.32 -9.54 11.13
CA ARG A 250 -22.93 -9.02 11.14
C ARG A 250 -22.24 -9.20 9.79
N ALA A 251 -22.45 -10.34 9.14
CA ALA A 251 -21.91 -10.59 7.80
C ALA A 251 -22.50 -9.62 6.78
N GLN A 252 -23.81 -9.34 6.83
CA GLN A 252 -24.46 -8.40 5.93
C GLN A 252 -23.94 -6.96 6.08
N GLU A 253 -23.68 -6.51 7.32
CA GLU A 253 -23.06 -5.21 7.59
C GLU A 253 -21.65 -5.12 6.98
N GLU A 254 -20.80 -6.13 7.22
CA GLU A 254 -19.44 -6.18 6.68
C GLU A 254 -19.42 -6.34 5.14
N MET A 255 -20.33 -7.13 4.56
CA MET A 255 -20.47 -7.26 3.12
C MET A 255 -20.94 -5.94 2.46
N THR A 256 -21.80 -5.16 3.13
CA THR A 256 -22.19 -3.82 2.66
C THR A 256 -20.98 -2.88 2.65
N ARG A 257 -20.13 -2.95 3.68
CA ARG A 257 -18.87 -2.20 3.75
C ARG A 257 -17.90 -2.60 2.63
N ALA A 258 -17.78 -3.90 2.37
CA ALA A 258 -16.99 -4.42 1.24
C ALA A 258 -17.52 -3.94 -0.12
N GLN A 259 -18.84 -3.89 -0.32
CA GLN A 259 -19.44 -3.38 -1.56
C GLN A 259 -19.12 -1.91 -1.81
N VAL A 260 -19.14 -1.06 -0.77
CA VAL A 260 -18.71 0.34 -0.86
C VAL A 260 -17.24 0.42 -1.29
N MET A 261 -16.38 -0.44 -0.72
CA MET A 261 -14.97 -0.47 -1.07
C MET A 261 -14.73 -0.96 -2.52
N ILE A 262 -15.47 -1.97 -2.98
CA ILE A 262 -15.46 -2.45 -4.37
C ILE A 262 -15.88 -1.32 -5.33
N LEU A 263 -16.93 -0.58 -4.99
CA LEU A 263 -17.37 0.56 -5.79
C LEU A 263 -16.28 1.63 -5.88
N HIS A 264 -15.63 1.95 -4.76
CA HIS A 264 -14.52 2.88 -4.73
C HIS A 264 -13.35 2.40 -5.61
N GLY A 265 -12.98 1.11 -5.53
CA GLY A 265 -11.95 0.53 -6.39
C GLY A 265 -12.30 0.63 -7.89
N HIS A 266 -13.55 0.35 -8.26
CA HIS A 266 -14.00 0.54 -9.64
C HIS A 266 -13.99 2.01 -10.10
N GLN A 267 -14.32 2.96 -9.21
CA GLN A 267 -14.22 4.39 -9.50
C GLN A 267 -12.76 4.82 -9.75
N MET A 268 -11.82 4.31 -8.95
CA MET A 268 -10.39 4.55 -9.16
C MET A 268 -9.93 4.00 -10.52
N ALA A 269 -10.33 2.78 -10.87
CA ALA A 269 -10.03 2.18 -12.17
C ALA A 269 -10.62 2.98 -13.35
N ALA A 270 -11.87 3.44 -13.23
CA ALA A 270 -12.52 4.28 -14.23
C ALA A 270 -11.83 5.66 -14.36
N GLY A 271 -11.26 6.18 -13.27
CA GLY A 271 -10.41 7.36 -13.26
C GLY A 271 -9.00 7.18 -13.83
N HIS A 272 -8.74 6.07 -14.55
CA HIS A 272 -7.45 5.74 -15.16
C HIS A 272 -6.29 5.68 -14.16
N HIS A 273 -6.54 5.13 -12.97
CA HIS A 273 -5.50 4.92 -11.97
C HIS A 273 -4.39 4.00 -12.50
N TYR A 274 -3.11 4.33 -12.29
CA TYR A 274 -1.99 3.57 -12.87
C TYR A 274 -1.98 2.08 -12.46
N ALA A 275 -2.46 1.77 -11.24
CA ALA A 275 -2.56 0.41 -10.69
C ALA A 275 -3.91 -0.28 -10.94
N THR A 276 -4.62 0.07 -12.02
CA THR A 276 -5.94 -0.50 -12.35
C THR A 276 -6.02 -2.04 -12.26
N PRO A 277 -5.05 -2.82 -12.80
CA PRO A 277 -5.14 -4.28 -12.76
C PRO A 277 -5.20 -4.84 -11.33
N LEU A 278 -4.37 -4.31 -10.43
CA LEU A 278 -4.33 -4.72 -9.03
C LEU A 278 -5.62 -4.34 -8.31
N ILE A 279 -6.10 -3.11 -8.48
CA ILE A 279 -7.33 -2.62 -7.82
C ILE A 279 -8.53 -3.49 -8.23
N VAL A 280 -8.67 -3.78 -9.52
CA VAL A 280 -9.75 -4.63 -10.05
C VAL A 280 -9.63 -6.07 -9.54
N GLN A 281 -8.41 -6.61 -9.44
CA GLN A 281 -8.17 -7.90 -8.80
C GLN A 281 -8.70 -7.92 -7.36
N ARG A 282 -8.34 -6.92 -6.54
CA ARG A 282 -8.83 -6.80 -5.15
C ARG A 282 -10.35 -6.70 -5.07
N CYS A 283 -10.97 -5.94 -5.98
CA CYS A 283 -12.43 -5.86 -6.06
C CYS A 283 -13.09 -7.23 -6.29
N ASN A 284 -12.49 -8.04 -7.19
CA ASN A 284 -12.99 -9.37 -7.49
C ASN A 284 -12.77 -10.35 -6.33
N GLU A 285 -11.63 -10.26 -5.65
CA GLU A 285 -11.33 -11.04 -4.44
C GLU A 285 -12.36 -10.76 -3.34
N LEU A 286 -12.64 -9.48 -3.02
CA LEU A 286 -13.65 -9.14 -2.01
C LEU A 286 -15.05 -9.65 -2.41
N ARG A 287 -15.43 -9.49 -3.68
CA ARG A 287 -16.72 -9.99 -4.18
C ARG A 287 -16.84 -11.50 -3.98
N HIS A 288 -15.80 -12.24 -4.33
CA HIS A 288 -15.77 -13.69 -4.15
C HIS A 288 -15.88 -14.11 -2.68
N HIS A 289 -15.19 -13.42 -1.76
CA HIS A 289 -15.30 -13.67 -0.32
C HIS A 289 -16.72 -13.43 0.19
N CYS A 290 -17.35 -12.31 -0.22
CA CYS A 290 -18.74 -12.02 0.14
C CYS A 290 -19.71 -13.07 -0.39
N ASP A 291 -19.61 -13.43 -1.68
CA ASP A 291 -20.50 -14.42 -2.31
C ASP A 291 -20.37 -15.80 -1.66
N THR A 292 -19.15 -16.21 -1.33
CA THR A 292 -18.86 -17.50 -0.67
C THR A 292 -19.44 -17.53 0.73
N LEU A 293 -19.18 -16.49 1.54
CA LEU A 293 -19.70 -16.39 2.90
C LEU A 293 -21.23 -16.37 2.92
N ASN A 294 -21.84 -15.56 2.06
CA ASN A 294 -23.30 -15.45 1.95
C ASN A 294 -23.93 -16.79 1.53
N SER A 295 -23.32 -17.47 0.56
CA SER A 295 -23.79 -18.79 0.12
C SER A 295 -23.70 -19.84 1.24
N ALA A 296 -22.62 -19.83 2.02
CA ALA A 296 -22.44 -20.74 3.15
C ALA A 296 -23.48 -20.48 4.26
N ILE A 297 -23.67 -19.21 4.67
CA ILE A 297 -24.68 -18.82 5.67
C ILE A 297 -26.09 -19.19 5.18
N SER A 298 -26.43 -18.88 3.92
CA SER A 298 -27.74 -19.19 3.34
C SER A 298 -28.00 -20.71 3.29
N ALA A 299 -26.98 -21.51 2.96
CA ALA A 299 -27.08 -22.97 2.98
C ALA A 299 -27.37 -23.48 4.40
N LYS A 300 -26.62 -23.02 5.41
CA LYS A 300 -26.85 -23.40 6.82
C LYS A 300 -28.23 -22.99 7.31
N CYS A 301 -28.70 -21.79 6.95
CA CYS A 301 -30.02 -21.29 7.31
C CYS A 301 -31.12 -22.21 6.75
N LYS A 302 -31.04 -22.58 5.46
CA LYS A 302 -31.97 -23.53 4.83
C LYS A 302 -31.98 -24.89 5.54
N THR A 303 -30.80 -25.43 5.85
CA THR A 303 -30.68 -26.70 6.57
C THR A 303 -31.32 -26.62 7.96
N LEU A 304 -31.04 -25.58 8.75
CA LEU A 304 -31.61 -25.43 10.10
C LEU A 304 -33.12 -25.25 10.08
N ILE A 305 -33.66 -24.50 9.13
CA ILE A 305 -35.12 -24.34 8.97
C ILE A 305 -35.78 -25.69 8.69
N GLN A 306 -35.18 -26.53 7.83
CA GLN A 306 -35.69 -27.87 7.57
C GLN A 306 -35.61 -28.78 8.81
N VAL A 307 -34.50 -28.75 9.56
CA VAL A 307 -34.36 -29.49 10.82
C VAL A 307 -35.37 -29.03 11.87
N GLN A 308 -35.57 -27.72 12.01
CA GLN A 308 -36.55 -27.15 12.95
C GLN A 308 -37.97 -27.59 12.62
N ALA A 309 -38.36 -27.53 11.34
CA ALA A 309 -39.70 -27.95 10.90
C ALA A 309 -39.94 -29.44 11.19
N LEU A 310 -38.95 -30.30 10.92
CA LEU A 310 -39.04 -31.74 11.23
C LEU A 310 -39.18 -31.97 12.73
N LEU A 311 -38.34 -31.35 13.56
CA LEU A 311 -38.39 -31.49 15.01
C LEU A 311 -39.72 -30.98 15.59
N GLN A 312 -40.25 -29.88 15.06
CA GLN A 312 -41.54 -29.35 15.47
C GLN A 312 -42.67 -30.33 15.15
N HIS A 313 -42.70 -30.90 13.94
CA HIS A 313 -43.70 -31.91 13.59
C HIS A 313 -43.57 -33.17 14.47
N LEU A 314 -42.35 -33.59 14.81
CA LEU A 314 -42.11 -34.73 15.68
C LEU A 314 -42.56 -34.47 17.13
N GLU A 315 -42.33 -33.27 17.67
CA GLU A 315 -42.84 -32.87 18.99
C GLU A 315 -44.38 -32.82 19.02
N GLU A 316 -45.03 -32.27 17.99
CA GLU A 316 -46.49 -32.26 17.84
C GLU A 316 -47.07 -33.69 17.80
N ALA A 317 -46.44 -34.58 17.04
CA ALA A 317 -46.81 -35.99 16.96
C ALA A 317 -46.61 -36.73 18.29
N GLN A 318 -45.51 -36.46 18.99
CA GLN A 318 -45.23 -37.06 20.29
C GLN A 318 -46.21 -36.58 21.36
N GLN A 319 -46.52 -35.28 21.38
CA GLN A 319 -47.52 -34.68 22.26
C GLN A 319 -48.91 -35.29 22.03
N TRP A 320 -49.32 -35.45 20.77
CA TRP A 320 -50.57 -36.14 20.44
C TRP A 320 -50.61 -37.58 20.98
N CYS A 321 -49.51 -38.33 20.88
CA CYS A 321 -49.42 -39.68 21.44
C CYS A 321 -49.53 -39.69 22.98
N ASP A 322 -48.91 -38.71 23.65
CA ASP A 322 -48.98 -38.55 25.11
C ASP A 322 -50.39 -38.18 25.57
N ASP A 323 -51.05 -37.25 24.88
CA ASP A 323 -52.43 -36.85 25.14
C ASP A 323 -53.40 -38.02 24.91
N GLY A 324 -53.17 -38.83 23.86
CA GLY A 324 -53.97 -40.03 23.58
C GLY A 324 -53.81 -41.10 24.67
N THR A 325 -52.59 -41.29 25.17
CA THR A 325 -52.32 -42.18 26.31
C THR A 325 -52.98 -41.67 27.59
N CYS A 326 -52.90 -40.38 27.87
CA CYS A 326 -53.58 -39.74 29.00
C CYS A 326 -55.10 -39.87 28.90
N LEU A 327 -55.68 -39.66 27.71
CA LEU A 327 -57.10 -39.83 27.46
C LEU A 327 -57.54 -41.25 27.79
N LEU A 328 -56.80 -42.25 27.31
CA LEU A 328 -57.06 -43.68 27.60
C LEU A 328 -56.98 -44.00 29.09
N ALA A 329 -55.98 -43.45 29.80
CA ALA A 329 -55.78 -43.66 31.23
C ALA A 329 -56.88 -42.99 32.09
N ASN A 330 -57.40 -41.84 31.66
CA ASN A 330 -58.40 -41.06 32.39
C ASN A 330 -59.84 -41.56 32.20
N GLN A 331 -60.05 -42.63 31.45
CA GLN A 331 -61.37 -43.24 31.29
C GLN A 331 -61.82 -43.97 32.57
N GLN A 332 -62.64 -43.30 33.39
CA GLN A 332 -63.15 -43.83 34.65
C GLN A 332 -64.02 -45.09 34.46
N LEU A 333 -63.60 -46.22 35.06
CA LEU A 333 -64.30 -47.52 34.98
C LEU A 333 -65.75 -47.49 35.48
N GLU A 334 -66.08 -46.63 36.45
CA GLU A 334 -67.42 -46.57 37.05
C GLU A 334 -68.47 -45.95 36.12
N LYS A 335 -68.09 -44.96 35.30
CA LYS A 335 -68.97 -44.28 34.34
C LYS A 335 -69.15 -45.06 33.04
N LEU A 336 -68.32 -46.06 32.78
CA LEU A 336 -68.31 -46.87 31.55
C LEU A 336 -69.21 -48.11 31.60
N ASN A 337 -69.81 -48.40 32.75
CA ASN A 337 -70.74 -49.51 32.91
C ASN A 337 -72.15 -49.17 32.39
N SER A 338 -72.43 -47.91 32.06
CA SER A 338 -73.66 -47.49 31.37
C SER A 338 -73.45 -47.47 29.85
N LYS A 339 -74.52 -47.75 29.11
CA LYS A 339 -74.51 -47.73 27.64
C LYS A 339 -74.16 -46.33 27.12
N GLU A 340 -74.71 -45.29 27.77
CA GLU A 340 -74.46 -43.89 27.45
C GLU A 340 -73.00 -43.50 27.71
N GLY A 341 -72.38 -44.01 28.79
CA GLY A 341 -70.97 -43.75 29.09
C GLY A 341 -70.01 -44.43 28.11
N ALA A 342 -70.33 -45.64 27.64
CA ALA A 342 -69.56 -46.33 26.61
C ALA A 342 -69.65 -45.63 25.24
N GLN A 343 -70.83 -45.10 24.88
CA GLN A 343 -71.01 -44.32 23.64
C GLN A 343 -70.34 -42.95 23.70
N ALA A 344 -70.39 -42.25 24.84
CA ALA A 344 -69.66 -41.00 25.02
C ALA A 344 -68.14 -41.21 24.87
N ALA A 345 -67.58 -42.24 25.52
CA ALA A 345 -66.16 -42.56 25.39
C ALA A 345 -65.76 -42.97 23.95
N LEU A 346 -66.64 -43.63 23.19
CA LEU A 346 -66.40 -43.90 21.76
C LEU A 346 -66.37 -42.62 20.93
N SER A 347 -67.34 -41.72 21.13
CA SER A 347 -67.37 -40.43 20.44
C SER A 347 -66.14 -39.57 20.78
N ASP A 348 -65.65 -39.62 22.02
CA ASP A 348 -64.46 -38.87 22.42
C ASP A 348 -63.19 -39.42 21.75
N LEU A 349 -63.11 -40.75 21.59
CA LEU A 349 -62.01 -41.41 20.87
C LEU A 349 -62.02 -41.10 19.38
N GLU A 350 -63.19 -41.12 18.73
CA GLU A 350 -63.33 -40.78 17.31
C GLU A 350 -62.94 -39.33 17.04
N LYS A 351 -63.44 -38.39 17.86
CA LYS A 351 -63.06 -36.97 17.76
C LYS A 351 -61.57 -36.74 17.99
N PHE A 352 -60.94 -37.47 18.92
CA PHE A 352 -59.51 -37.35 19.16
C PHE A 352 -58.68 -37.84 17.96
N GLN A 353 -59.11 -38.93 17.30
CA GLN A 353 -58.46 -39.47 16.11
C GLN A 353 -58.57 -38.54 14.90
N GLU A 354 -59.66 -37.78 14.76
CA GLU A 354 -59.82 -36.76 13.71
C GLU A 354 -58.79 -35.62 13.83
N GLY A 355 -58.24 -35.37 15.03
CA GLY A 355 -57.24 -34.34 15.31
C GLY A 355 -55.78 -34.78 15.15
N ALA A 356 -55.50 -35.92 14.51
CA ALA A 356 -54.14 -36.42 14.37
C ALA A 356 -53.26 -35.50 13.48
N PRO A 357 -52.02 -35.17 13.90
CA PRO A 357 -51.06 -34.42 13.09
C PRO A 357 -50.85 -35.01 11.69
N ALA A 358 -50.74 -34.15 10.68
CA ALA A 358 -50.57 -34.56 9.28
C ALA A 358 -49.35 -35.46 9.06
N LEU A 359 -48.27 -35.24 9.83
CA LEU A 359 -47.06 -36.06 9.84
C LEU A 359 -47.37 -37.56 10.05
N LEU A 360 -48.32 -37.88 10.93
CA LEU A 360 -48.66 -39.26 11.30
C LEU A 360 -49.47 -39.98 10.22
N ASN A 361 -50.00 -39.24 9.24
CA ASN A 361 -50.72 -39.79 8.08
C ASN A 361 -49.78 -40.08 6.90
N ALA A 362 -48.53 -39.60 6.95
CA ALA A 362 -47.52 -39.87 5.93
C ALA A 362 -46.84 -41.22 6.18
N GLU A 363 -46.49 -41.93 5.10
CA GLU A 363 -45.64 -43.12 5.21
C GLU A 363 -44.23 -42.71 5.64
N THR A 364 -43.64 -43.47 6.57
CA THR A 364 -42.31 -43.19 7.12
C THR A 364 -41.24 -43.08 6.03
N ASP A 365 -41.36 -43.88 4.96
CA ASP A 365 -40.45 -43.86 3.80
C ASP A 365 -40.52 -42.55 3.01
N LEU A 366 -41.72 -41.95 2.89
CA LEU A 366 -41.90 -40.65 2.23
C LEU A 366 -41.26 -39.52 3.05
N LEU A 367 -41.37 -39.60 4.37
CA LEU A 367 -40.72 -38.67 5.31
C LEU A 367 -39.20 -38.76 5.25
N PHE A 368 -38.65 -39.96 5.15
CA PHE A 368 -37.20 -40.13 4.99
C PHE A 368 -36.70 -39.55 3.66
N MET A 369 -37.48 -39.67 2.58
CA MET A 369 -37.14 -39.05 1.30
C MET A 369 -37.26 -37.52 1.35
N GLU A 370 -38.30 -36.97 1.98
CA GLU A 370 -38.51 -35.52 2.06
C GLU A 370 -37.38 -34.80 2.82
N TYR A 371 -36.85 -35.42 3.87
CA TYR A 371 -35.81 -34.85 4.72
C TYR A 371 -34.41 -35.44 4.50
N GLU A 372 -34.17 -36.18 3.40
CA GLU A 372 -32.90 -36.86 3.10
C GLU A 372 -31.67 -35.95 3.30
N GLY A 373 -31.77 -34.70 2.86
CA GLY A 373 -30.66 -33.72 2.94
C GLY A 373 -30.30 -33.26 4.35
N VAL A 374 -31.12 -33.53 5.36
CA VAL A 374 -30.91 -33.08 6.76
C VAL A 374 -30.93 -34.22 7.78
N LEU A 375 -31.20 -35.44 7.34
CA LEU A 375 -31.31 -36.59 8.24
C LEU A 375 -29.96 -36.96 8.85
N THR A 376 -29.91 -36.87 10.18
CA THR A 376 -28.83 -37.43 10.99
C THR A 376 -29.29 -38.77 11.61
N PRO A 377 -28.37 -39.66 12.02
CA PRO A 377 -28.73 -40.90 12.71
C PRO A 377 -29.61 -40.68 13.94
N HIS A 378 -29.43 -39.53 14.61
CA HIS A 378 -30.27 -39.13 15.74
C HIS A 378 -31.70 -38.82 15.31
N LEU A 379 -31.87 -37.97 14.28
CA LEU A 379 -33.19 -37.63 13.74
C LEU A 379 -33.91 -38.86 13.20
N GLN A 380 -33.20 -39.78 12.55
CA GLN A 380 -33.76 -41.06 12.10
C GLN A 380 -34.32 -41.88 13.27
N THR A 381 -33.52 -42.03 14.33
CA THR A 381 -33.95 -42.74 15.54
C THR A 381 -35.15 -42.04 16.21
N HIS A 382 -35.22 -40.71 16.15
CA HIS A 382 -36.34 -39.95 16.70
C HIS A 382 -37.63 -40.19 15.90
N ILE A 383 -37.55 -40.15 14.57
CA ILE A 383 -38.68 -40.49 13.68
C ILE A 383 -39.18 -41.90 14.00
N GLU A 384 -38.30 -42.90 14.00
CA GLU A 384 -38.67 -44.30 14.27
C GLU A 384 -39.40 -44.45 15.61
N LYS A 385 -38.85 -43.89 16.69
CA LYS A 385 -39.47 -43.94 18.03
C LYS A 385 -40.85 -43.27 18.07
N THR A 386 -41.02 -42.13 17.40
CA THR A 386 -42.30 -41.43 17.34
C THR A 386 -43.35 -42.26 16.61
N PHE A 387 -43.00 -42.89 15.48
CA PHE A 387 -43.90 -43.77 14.74
C PHE A 387 -44.20 -45.10 15.45
N GLU A 388 -43.23 -45.67 16.18
CA GLU A 388 -43.45 -46.83 17.05
C GLU A 388 -44.46 -46.51 18.17
N LYS A 389 -44.29 -45.35 18.82
CA LYS A 389 -45.21 -44.87 19.85
C LYS A 389 -46.60 -44.62 19.29
N TYR A 390 -46.70 -43.99 18.11
CA TYR A 390 -47.97 -43.78 17.41
C TYR A 390 -48.69 -45.10 17.13
N THR A 391 -47.98 -46.09 16.59
CA THR A 391 -48.53 -47.42 16.30
C THR A 391 -49.03 -48.10 17.58
N SER A 392 -48.30 -47.98 18.68
CA SER A 392 -48.71 -48.50 19.99
C SER A 392 -50.01 -47.85 20.50
N VAL A 393 -50.10 -46.52 20.43
CA VAL A 393 -51.30 -45.76 20.85
C VAL A 393 -52.51 -46.08 19.95
N GLN A 394 -52.31 -46.18 18.63
CA GLN A 394 -53.31 -46.66 17.66
C GLN A 394 -53.86 -48.04 18.04
N ASN A 395 -52.98 -48.99 18.37
CA ASN A 395 -53.38 -50.33 18.80
C ASN A 395 -54.18 -50.31 20.12
N LEU A 396 -53.80 -49.46 21.08
CA LEU A 396 -54.55 -49.26 22.32
C LEU A 396 -55.93 -48.68 22.05
N PHE A 397 -56.04 -47.70 21.15
CA PHE A 397 -57.32 -47.13 20.73
C PHE A 397 -58.22 -48.18 20.07
N GLN A 398 -57.70 -48.97 19.12
CA GLN A 398 -58.47 -50.02 18.45
C GLN A 398 -58.96 -51.08 19.45
N THR A 399 -58.09 -51.51 20.36
CA THR A 399 -58.45 -52.46 21.43
C THR A 399 -59.55 -51.89 22.31
N ARG A 400 -59.43 -50.61 22.69
CA ARG A 400 -60.39 -49.94 23.56
C ARG A 400 -61.74 -49.71 22.87
N GLN A 401 -61.73 -49.25 21.62
CA GLN A 401 -62.93 -49.10 20.79
C GLN A 401 -63.68 -50.43 20.65
N THR A 402 -62.95 -51.54 20.43
CA THR A 402 -63.55 -52.88 20.35
C THR A 402 -64.24 -53.28 21.66
N CYS A 403 -63.63 -52.98 22.81
CA CYS A 403 -64.22 -53.22 24.12
C CYS A 403 -65.46 -52.35 24.38
N LEU A 404 -65.40 -51.05 24.06
CA LEU A 404 -66.51 -50.12 24.27
C LEU A 404 -67.70 -50.44 23.35
N LYS A 405 -67.47 -50.82 22.09
CA LYS A 405 -68.52 -51.29 21.16
C LYS A 405 -69.26 -52.49 21.74
N LYS A 406 -68.54 -53.48 22.29
CA LYS A 406 -69.13 -54.64 22.97
C LYS A 406 -69.94 -54.28 24.23
N LEU A 407 -69.54 -53.25 24.97
CA LEU A 407 -70.27 -52.77 26.14
C LEU A 407 -71.52 -51.97 25.75
N ALA A 408 -71.46 -51.18 24.68
CA ALA A 408 -72.60 -50.44 24.14
C ALA A 408 -73.67 -51.36 23.50
N ASP A 409 -73.26 -52.52 22.98
CA ASP A 409 -74.13 -53.54 22.36
C ASP A 409 -74.76 -54.54 23.33
N LYS A 410 -74.49 -54.47 24.65
CA LYS A 410 -75.16 -55.34 25.62
C LYS A 410 -76.66 -55.04 25.67
N HIS A 411 -77.46 -55.86 24.97
CA HIS A 411 -78.90 -55.96 25.20
C HIS A 411 -79.19 -56.40 26.65
N VAL A 412 -79.95 -55.61 27.39
CA VAL A 412 -80.57 -56.00 28.66
C VAL A 412 -81.46 -57.22 28.39
N ARG A 413 -81.08 -58.41 28.86
CA ARG A 413 -82.03 -59.53 29.00
C ARG A 413 -82.93 -59.23 30.22
N PRO A 414 -84.25 -59.44 30.14
CA PRO A 414 -85.14 -59.24 31.29
C PRO A 414 -84.88 -60.33 32.32
N ILE A 415 -84.47 -59.95 33.53
CA ILE A 415 -84.27 -60.87 34.65
C ILE A 415 -85.60 -60.99 35.40
N GLN A 416 -86.14 -62.20 35.43
CA GLN A 416 -87.34 -62.60 36.15
C GLN A 416 -87.05 -62.64 37.66
N LEU A 417 -87.81 -61.88 38.46
CA LEU A 417 -87.78 -61.93 39.93
C LEU A 417 -88.30 -63.30 40.43
N VAL A 418 -87.51 -63.99 41.24
CA VAL A 418 -87.99 -65.09 42.09
C VAL A 418 -87.63 -64.80 43.55
N VAL A 419 -88.65 -64.94 44.40
CA VAL A 419 -88.77 -64.56 45.82
C VAL A 419 -88.06 -65.57 46.75
N PRO A 420 -87.60 -65.16 47.96
CA PRO A 420 -86.69 -65.93 48.81
C PRO A 420 -87.38 -66.69 49.96
N ARG A 421 -86.81 -67.84 50.41
CA ARG A 421 -86.89 -68.42 51.79
C ARG A 421 -86.13 -69.78 51.92
N PRO A 422 -85.86 -70.36 53.13
CA PRO A 422 -84.76 -70.01 54.05
C PRO A 422 -83.98 -71.23 54.66
N GLU A 423 -82.96 -70.92 55.45
CA GLU A 423 -82.44 -71.62 56.67
C GLU A 423 -81.56 -72.91 56.63
N ASN A 424 -80.32 -72.70 57.15
CA ASN A 424 -79.57 -73.45 58.18
C ASN A 424 -78.35 -74.37 57.84
N PRO A 425 -77.35 -74.46 58.78
CA PRO A 425 -75.94 -74.91 58.61
C PRO A 425 -75.74 -76.36 59.20
N PRO A 426 -74.56 -76.90 59.64
CA PRO A 426 -73.14 -76.46 59.68
C PRO A 426 -72.10 -77.56 59.27
N ARG A 427 -70.80 -77.33 59.60
CA ARG A 427 -69.60 -78.23 59.61
C ARG A 427 -68.79 -78.29 58.30
N SER A 428 -67.45 -78.37 58.29
CA SER A 428 -66.40 -78.32 59.32
C SER A 428 -65.02 -78.49 58.65
N LYS A 429 -63.96 -78.07 59.37
CA LYS A 429 -62.54 -78.50 59.31
C LYS A 429 -61.56 -77.73 58.39
N SER A 430 -60.72 -76.93 59.05
CA SER A 430 -59.29 -76.81 58.73
C SER A 430 -58.57 -78.15 58.98
N PRO A 431 -57.34 -78.37 58.47
CA PRO A 431 -56.19 -77.98 59.31
C PRO A 431 -54.89 -77.55 58.56
N VAL A 432 -54.16 -76.64 59.24
CA VAL A 432 -52.70 -76.74 59.55
C VAL A 432 -51.66 -76.27 58.51
N SER A 433 -50.98 -75.17 58.86
CA SER A 433 -49.59 -74.80 58.51
C SER A 433 -48.59 -75.56 59.42
N PRO A 434 -47.27 -75.71 59.15
CA PRO A 434 -46.27 -74.62 59.40
C PRO A 434 -44.97 -74.67 58.52
N LYS A 435 -44.37 -73.55 58.09
CA LYS A 435 -43.31 -72.65 58.63
C LYS A 435 -41.82 -73.09 58.49
N HIS A 436 -40.97 -72.04 58.30
CA HIS A 436 -39.49 -71.89 58.46
C HIS A 436 -38.60 -72.37 57.29
N ASP A 437 -37.46 -71.77 56.89
CA ASP A 437 -36.60 -70.69 57.42
C ASP A 437 -35.57 -70.20 56.35
N LEU A 438 -34.73 -69.24 56.75
CA LEU A 438 -33.69 -68.43 56.08
C LEU A 438 -32.60 -69.10 55.21
N ASN A 439 -32.01 -68.25 54.33
CA ASN A 439 -30.59 -68.05 53.98
C ASN A 439 -29.77 -69.01 53.09
N SER A 440 -29.17 -68.38 52.07
CA SER A 440 -27.75 -68.46 51.63
C SER A 440 -27.26 -69.58 50.69
N SER A 441 -26.72 -69.11 49.56
CA SER A 441 -25.44 -69.49 48.92
C SER A 441 -25.14 -70.95 48.55
N MET A 442 -24.91 -71.20 47.25
CA MET A 442 -23.61 -71.61 46.68
C MET A 442 -23.74 -72.13 45.23
N LYS A 443 -22.82 -71.62 44.39
CA LYS A 443 -22.07 -72.25 43.28
C LYS A 443 -22.49 -73.63 42.75
N PHE A 444 -22.36 -73.83 41.44
CA PHE A 444 -21.48 -74.88 40.89
C PHE A 444 -20.90 -74.52 39.52
N THR A 445 -19.63 -74.86 39.37
CA THR A 445 -18.71 -74.70 38.23
C THR A 445 -18.56 -76.05 37.51
N PHE A 446 -18.15 -76.10 36.24
CA PHE A 446 -17.10 -77.05 35.83
C PHE A 446 -16.35 -76.59 34.57
N ASP A 447 -15.02 -76.63 34.69
CA ASP A 447 -13.99 -76.40 33.68
C ASP A 447 -13.77 -77.63 32.79
N PHE A 448 -13.09 -77.48 31.64
CA PHE A 448 -11.90 -78.29 31.39
C PHE A 448 -10.82 -77.52 30.61
N SER A 449 -9.59 -77.84 30.99
CA SER A 449 -8.31 -77.14 30.90
C SER A 449 -7.51 -77.26 29.59
N GLY A 450 -6.54 -76.36 29.44
CA GLY A 450 -5.20 -76.66 28.87
C GLY A 450 -4.43 -75.42 28.36
N LYS A 451 -3.80 -74.58 29.19
CA LYS A 451 -2.33 -74.49 29.49
C LYS A 451 -1.41 -74.50 28.24
N ARG A 452 -0.37 -73.67 28.04
CA ARG A 452 0.46 -72.76 28.87
C ARG A 452 1.45 -72.02 27.90
N ALA A 453 1.74 -70.73 28.10
CA ALA A 453 3.01 -70.14 28.62
C ALA A 453 3.94 -69.49 27.54
N THR A 454 4.02 -68.15 27.47
CA THR A 454 5.06 -67.20 28.00
C THR A 454 6.36 -67.04 27.18
N ARG A 455 6.69 -65.79 26.76
CA ARG A 455 7.83 -64.95 27.24
C ARG A 455 8.19 -63.75 26.33
N LYS A 456 8.39 -62.60 27.00
CA LYS A 456 9.44 -61.55 26.90
C LYS A 456 9.61 -60.65 25.64
N SER A 457 9.79 -59.35 25.93
CA SER A 457 10.19 -58.19 25.10
C SER A 457 11.74 -58.13 24.87
N PRO A 458 12.43 -57.03 24.44
CA PRO A 458 12.07 -55.72 23.82
C PRO A 458 13.04 -55.21 22.68
N ASN A 459 12.79 -53.98 22.17
CA ASN A 459 13.74 -52.92 21.70
C ASN A 459 14.26 -52.77 20.23
N SER A 460 14.04 -51.53 19.74
CA SER A 460 14.95 -50.49 19.18
C SER A 460 15.54 -50.48 17.75
N ARG A 461 15.58 -49.24 17.19
CA ARG A 461 16.51 -48.54 16.24
C ARG A 461 15.67 -47.77 15.20
N LYS A 462 15.66 -46.43 15.05
CA LYS A 462 16.66 -45.37 14.81
C LYS A 462 17.66 -45.68 13.68
N ILE A 463 17.49 -45.01 12.54
CA ILE A 463 18.52 -44.76 11.51
C ILE A 463 18.37 -43.31 11.04
N GLU A 464 19.40 -42.51 11.32
CA GLU A 464 19.80 -41.27 10.65
C GLU A 464 20.91 -41.62 9.65
N VAL A 465 20.90 -41.04 8.44
CA VAL A 465 22.05 -40.80 7.53
C VAL A 465 21.56 -39.68 6.58
N LEU A 466 21.91 -38.39 6.72
CA LEU A 466 23.16 -37.62 6.51
C LEU A 466 23.76 -37.66 5.08
N HIS A 467 23.75 -36.50 4.43
CA HIS A 467 24.74 -35.89 3.53
C HIS A 467 24.04 -35.04 2.46
N ASP A 468 24.51 -33.89 2.01
CA ASP A 468 25.44 -32.91 2.55
C ASP A 468 25.35 -31.68 1.62
N TYR A 469 25.89 -30.59 2.09
CA TYR A 469 26.13 -29.33 1.39
C TYR A 469 26.80 -29.48 0.01
N GLN A 470 26.42 -28.63 -0.96
CA GLN A 470 27.45 -27.83 -1.64
C GLN A 470 26.93 -26.53 -2.28
N ASN A 471 27.36 -25.43 -1.65
CA ASN A 471 27.62 -24.13 -2.23
C ASN A 471 28.78 -24.22 -3.25
N ARG A 472 28.64 -23.66 -4.46
CA ARG A 472 29.79 -23.32 -5.29
C ARG A 472 29.48 -22.17 -6.26
N ASN A 473 30.17 -21.05 -6.03
CA ASN A 473 30.31 -19.92 -6.94
C ASN A 473 31.34 -20.18 -8.06
N ALA A 474 31.18 -19.36 -9.11
CA ALA A 474 32.06 -19.08 -10.27
C ALA A 474 31.96 -20.09 -11.44
N THR A 475 31.75 -19.73 -12.71
CA THR A 475 32.19 -18.52 -13.42
C THR A 475 31.42 -18.36 -14.76
N SER A 476 31.13 -17.11 -15.16
CA SER A 476 31.12 -16.58 -16.55
C SER A 476 30.45 -17.38 -17.68
N TYR A 477 29.27 -16.91 -18.09
CA TYR A 477 28.88 -16.86 -19.51
C TYR A 477 28.28 -15.50 -19.79
N VAL A 478 28.97 -14.78 -20.68
CA VAL A 478 28.59 -13.51 -21.28
C VAL A 478 27.28 -13.69 -22.03
N VAL A 479 26.27 -12.91 -21.67
CA VAL A 479 25.12 -12.61 -22.54
C VAL A 479 25.14 -11.10 -22.77
N ASP A 480 25.41 -10.75 -24.01
CA ASP A 480 25.44 -9.38 -24.53
C ASP A 480 24.01 -8.87 -24.70
N GLY A 481 23.75 -7.64 -24.23
CA GLY A 481 22.47 -6.96 -24.33
C GLY A 481 22.14 -6.13 -23.09
N GLU A 482 22.24 -4.80 -23.23
CA GLU A 482 21.91 -3.72 -22.27
C GLU A 482 22.86 -3.43 -21.08
N ASP A 483 23.59 -4.39 -20.52
CA ASP A 483 24.47 -4.14 -19.35
C ASP A 483 25.87 -3.55 -19.71
N GLY A 484 26.19 -3.48 -21.00
CA GLY A 484 27.47 -2.97 -21.50
C GLY A 484 27.64 -1.45 -21.34
N ALA A 485 26.54 -0.69 -21.31
CA ALA A 485 26.58 0.76 -21.16
C ALA A 485 26.85 1.17 -19.70
N ASP A 486 26.21 0.52 -18.74
CA ASP A 486 26.38 0.83 -17.32
C ASP A 486 27.71 0.29 -16.79
N LEU A 487 28.19 -0.87 -17.26
CA LEU A 487 29.55 -1.32 -16.94
C LEU A 487 30.63 -0.38 -17.51
N ARG A 488 30.40 0.22 -18.69
CA ARG A 488 31.30 1.24 -19.25
C ARG A 488 31.26 2.54 -18.44
N LYS A 489 30.07 3.02 -18.05
CA LYS A 489 29.94 4.19 -17.16
C LYS A 489 30.63 3.97 -15.81
N HIS A 490 30.47 2.78 -15.21
CA HIS A 490 31.13 2.43 -13.95
C HIS A 490 32.66 2.36 -14.08
N ARG A 491 33.18 1.89 -15.23
CA ARG A 491 34.63 1.90 -15.50
C ARG A 491 35.16 3.33 -15.67
N VAL A 492 34.46 4.17 -16.43
CA VAL A 492 34.83 5.58 -16.64
C VAL A 492 34.79 6.37 -15.33
N MET A 493 33.75 6.19 -14.51
CA MET A 493 33.67 6.86 -13.20
C MET A 493 34.78 6.41 -12.24
N ARG A 494 35.10 5.11 -12.23
CA ARG A 494 36.22 4.59 -11.43
C ARG A 494 37.56 5.16 -11.87
N GLU A 495 37.79 5.24 -13.18
CA GLU A 495 39.01 5.81 -13.74
C GLU A 495 39.13 7.30 -13.42
N LEU A 496 38.03 8.06 -13.55
CA LEU A 496 38.00 9.49 -13.18
C LEU A 496 38.34 9.72 -11.71
N ILE A 497 37.74 8.94 -10.79
CA ILE A 497 38.01 9.04 -9.35
C ILE A 497 39.48 8.69 -9.05
N GLU A 498 40.03 7.64 -9.68
CA GLU A 498 41.42 7.26 -9.44
C GLU A 498 42.39 8.31 -10.00
N THR A 499 42.12 8.85 -11.20
CA THR A 499 42.94 9.93 -11.77
C THR A 499 42.89 11.20 -10.95
N GLU A 500 41.73 11.52 -10.36
CA GLU A 500 41.57 12.64 -9.44
C GLU A 500 42.35 12.42 -8.14
N ARG A 501 42.30 11.21 -7.56
CA ARG A 501 43.06 10.85 -6.37
C ARG A 501 44.56 11.00 -6.59
N ILE A 502 45.06 10.49 -7.72
CA ILE A 502 46.48 10.63 -8.12
C ILE A 502 46.84 12.10 -8.29
N TYR A 503 45.99 12.88 -8.97
CA TYR A 503 46.20 14.32 -9.16
C TYR A 503 46.30 15.07 -7.83
N VAL A 504 45.42 14.80 -6.86
CA VAL A 504 45.45 15.40 -5.52
C VAL A 504 46.70 15.00 -4.74
N GLU A 505 47.11 13.73 -4.83
CA GLU A 505 48.31 13.18 -4.18
C GLU A 505 49.61 13.79 -4.74
N GLU A 506 49.71 13.92 -6.07
CA GLU A 506 50.83 14.59 -6.74
C GLU A 506 50.89 16.08 -6.36
N LEU A 507 49.73 16.73 -6.31
CA LEU A 507 49.64 18.15 -5.97
C LEU A 507 50.05 18.40 -4.50
N LEU A 508 49.70 17.49 -3.59
CA LEU A 508 50.22 17.51 -2.22
C LEU A 508 51.75 17.29 -2.17
N THR A 509 52.26 16.37 -2.98
CA THR A 509 53.70 16.09 -3.07
C THR A 509 54.48 17.32 -3.52
N VAL A 510 53.93 18.09 -4.47
CA VAL A 510 54.54 19.36 -4.90
C VAL A 510 54.52 20.40 -3.77
N LEU A 511 53.40 20.50 -3.05
CA LEU A 511 53.25 21.46 -1.95
C LEU A 511 54.15 21.17 -0.75
N LEU A 512 54.33 19.89 -0.39
CA LEU A 512 55.20 19.50 0.72
C LEU A 512 56.67 19.40 0.29
N GLY A 513 56.95 18.74 -0.84
CA GLY A 513 58.31 18.43 -1.27
C GLY A 513 59.07 19.58 -1.92
N TYR A 514 58.36 20.57 -2.51
CA TYR A 514 59.00 21.71 -3.14
C TYR A 514 58.59 23.04 -2.50
N ARG A 515 57.27 23.28 -2.35
CA ARG A 515 56.79 24.57 -1.83
C ARG A 515 57.17 24.79 -0.37
N ALA A 516 56.98 23.80 0.51
CA ALA A 516 57.34 23.92 1.93
C ALA A 516 58.88 23.92 2.13
N GLU A 517 59.61 23.12 1.34
CA GLU A 517 61.08 23.04 1.42
C GLU A 517 61.79 24.34 0.99
N MET A 518 61.14 25.22 0.22
CA MET A 518 61.67 26.57 -0.04
C MET A 518 61.86 27.42 1.22
N ASP A 519 61.11 27.12 2.29
CA ASP A 519 61.20 27.79 3.58
C ASP A 519 62.08 27.03 4.58
N ASN A 520 62.65 25.88 4.20
CA ASN A 520 63.50 25.08 5.06
C ASN A 520 64.87 25.78 5.27
N PRO A 521 65.23 26.17 6.51
CA PRO A 521 66.48 26.86 6.79
C PRO A 521 67.72 26.05 6.38
N LEU A 522 67.63 24.72 6.39
CA LEU A 522 68.72 23.81 6.03
C LEU A 522 69.00 23.76 4.52
N LEU A 523 68.00 24.09 3.68
CA LEU A 523 68.10 24.06 2.22
C LEU A 523 68.24 25.47 1.60
N SER A 524 68.13 26.52 2.42
CA SER A 524 68.19 27.93 2.00
C SER A 524 69.49 28.34 1.28
N SER A 525 70.60 27.62 1.53
CA SER A 525 71.88 27.81 0.86
C SER A 525 71.96 27.19 -0.54
N LEU A 526 71.09 26.20 -0.84
CA LEU A 526 70.98 25.54 -2.14
C LEU A 526 70.01 26.27 -3.09
N LEU A 527 69.18 27.16 -2.55
CA LEU A 527 68.17 27.88 -3.31
C LEU A 527 68.78 29.10 -4.04
N PRO A 528 68.62 29.23 -5.37
CA PRO A 528 69.07 30.41 -6.11
C PRO A 528 68.50 31.70 -5.52
N THR A 529 69.34 32.74 -5.41
CA THR A 529 68.97 34.02 -4.80
C THR A 529 67.76 34.69 -5.47
N CYS A 530 67.54 34.44 -6.76
CA CYS A 530 66.41 34.97 -7.52
C CYS A 530 65.05 34.34 -7.18
N LEU A 531 65.04 33.17 -6.51
CA LEU A 531 63.84 32.42 -6.13
C LEU A 531 63.49 32.54 -4.64
N ARG A 532 64.39 33.11 -3.82
CA ARG A 532 64.15 33.33 -2.39
C ARG A 532 62.94 34.25 -2.19
N ASN A 533 62.05 33.89 -1.27
CA ASN A 533 60.78 34.61 -0.99
C ASN A 533 59.81 34.74 -2.18
N LYS A 534 59.99 33.99 -3.28
CA LYS A 534 59.08 33.98 -4.43
C LYS A 534 58.18 32.74 -4.52
N ARG A 535 58.07 32.01 -3.41
CA ARG A 535 57.27 30.78 -3.31
C ARG A 535 55.82 30.99 -3.78
N ASP A 536 55.18 32.08 -3.36
CA ASP A 536 53.78 32.33 -3.70
C ASP A 536 53.57 32.76 -5.17
N ILE A 537 54.65 33.16 -5.85
CA ILE A 537 54.64 33.44 -7.30
C ILE A 537 54.84 32.14 -8.08
N LEU A 538 55.76 31.28 -7.65
CA LEU A 538 56.07 30.01 -8.34
C LEU A 538 54.95 28.98 -8.24
N PHE A 539 54.31 28.89 -7.07
CA PHE A 539 53.24 27.92 -6.82
C PHE A 539 51.84 28.52 -6.93
N GLY A 540 51.72 29.85 -7.03
CA GLY A 540 50.45 30.55 -7.25
C GLY A 540 49.34 30.06 -6.31
N ASN A 541 48.19 29.74 -6.89
CA ASN A 541 47.01 29.25 -6.18
C ASN A 541 46.98 27.71 -6.00
N MET A 542 48.09 26.99 -6.19
CA MET A 542 48.17 25.54 -5.93
C MET A 542 47.65 25.12 -4.55
N PRO A 543 47.91 25.86 -3.43
CA PRO A 543 47.33 25.51 -2.13
C PRO A 543 45.81 25.58 -2.10
N ASP A 544 45.22 26.55 -2.81
CA ASP A 544 43.77 26.72 -2.88
C ASP A 544 43.14 25.60 -3.72
N ILE A 545 43.77 25.26 -4.85
CA ILE A 545 43.41 24.13 -5.72
C ILE A 545 43.46 22.82 -4.91
N TYR A 546 44.55 22.56 -4.18
CA TYR A 546 44.64 21.41 -3.28
C TYR A 546 43.47 21.34 -2.30
N SER A 547 43.20 22.47 -1.62
CA SER A 547 42.16 22.52 -0.60
C SER A 547 40.76 22.31 -1.16
N PHE A 548 40.54 22.72 -2.42
CA PHE A 548 39.28 22.54 -3.13
C PHE A 548 39.06 21.06 -3.49
N HIS A 549 40.06 20.45 -4.13
CA HIS A 549 39.97 19.07 -4.59
C HIS A 549 40.00 18.06 -3.43
N SER A 550 40.77 18.30 -2.36
CA SER A 550 40.78 17.43 -1.17
C SER A 550 39.45 17.43 -0.41
N ARG A 551 38.73 18.55 -0.39
CA ARG A 551 37.38 18.64 0.21
C ARG A 551 36.31 17.95 -0.62
N GLN A 552 36.43 17.95 -1.95
CA GLN A 552 35.50 17.24 -2.83
C GLN A 552 35.75 15.72 -2.81
N ASP A 553 37.01 15.29 -2.77
CA ASP A 553 37.37 13.87 -2.71
C ASP A 553 36.87 13.21 -1.41
N HIS A 554 36.96 13.91 -0.27
CA HIS A 554 36.33 13.44 0.98
C HIS A 554 34.80 13.34 0.90
N ARG A 555 34.11 14.22 0.15
CA ARG A 555 32.65 14.12 -0.06
C ARG A 555 32.27 12.97 -1.00
N GLN A 556 33.08 12.66 -2.01
CA GLN A 556 32.83 11.55 -2.94
C GLN A 556 33.19 10.18 -2.35
N THR A 557 34.25 10.10 -1.53
CA THR A 557 34.61 8.90 -0.78
C THR A 557 33.64 8.60 0.36
N HIS A 558 33.07 9.61 1.04
CA HIS A 558 31.98 9.38 2.00
C HIS A 558 30.68 8.95 1.33
N THR A 559 30.29 9.51 0.18
CA THR A 559 29.08 9.06 -0.55
C THR A 559 29.22 7.66 -1.16
N SER A 560 30.44 7.22 -1.47
CA SER A 560 30.71 5.86 -1.96
C SER A 560 30.99 4.84 -0.83
N SER A 561 31.62 5.25 0.27
CA SER A 561 31.93 4.37 1.43
C SER A 561 30.77 4.25 2.41
N SER A 562 29.88 5.24 2.51
CA SER A 562 28.64 5.14 3.29
C SER A 562 27.63 4.16 2.68
N LYS A 563 27.81 3.73 1.43
CA LYS A 563 27.06 2.62 0.83
C LYS A 563 27.68 1.24 1.07
N LEU A 564 28.84 1.13 1.75
CA LEU A 564 29.56 -0.14 1.93
C LEU A 564 29.92 -0.53 3.37
N TYR A 565 29.62 0.29 4.38
CA TYR A 565 29.87 -0.04 5.80
C TYR A 565 28.69 0.23 6.75
N TYR A 566 27.45 -0.03 6.31
CA TYR A 566 26.30 -0.16 7.22
C TYR A 566 25.55 -1.46 7.00
N THR A 567 26.26 -2.58 7.05
CA THR A 567 25.67 -3.88 7.39
C THR A 567 26.66 -4.72 8.18
N LYS A 568 26.31 -4.95 9.46
CA LYS A 568 26.83 -5.92 10.46
C LYS A 568 27.93 -5.48 11.43
N ALA A 569 27.57 -5.69 12.72
CA ALA A 569 28.37 -5.68 13.96
C ALA A 569 28.81 -4.27 14.41
N ASP A 570 28.50 -3.72 15.58
CA ASP A 570 28.10 -4.15 16.93
C ASP A 570 27.32 -2.95 17.55
N GLU A 571 26.56 -2.96 18.64
CA GLU A 571 26.56 -3.78 19.84
C GLU A 571 25.28 -3.44 20.63
N GLN A 572 24.56 -4.45 21.11
CA GLN A 572 23.86 -4.33 22.38
C GLN A 572 24.91 -4.06 23.47
N ARG A 573 24.84 -2.95 24.20
CA ARG A 573 25.17 -2.91 25.64
C ARG A 573 24.89 -1.56 26.30
N ALA A 574 24.06 -1.68 27.34
CA ALA A 574 24.09 -0.94 28.60
C ALA A 574 23.54 0.51 28.66
N ASN A 575 22.47 0.60 29.46
CA ASN A 575 21.77 1.73 30.09
C ASN A 575 20.78 2.55 29.25
#